data_AF-A0A9E6AJ48-F1
#
_entry.id   AF-A0A9E6AJ48-F1
#
_cell.length_a   1.000
_cell.length_b   1.000
_cell.length_c   1.000
_cell.angle_alpha   90.00
_cell.angle_beta   90.00
_cell.angle_gamma   90.00
#
_symmetry.space_group_name_H-M   'P 1'
#
loop_
_entity.id
_entity.type
_entity.pdbx_description
1 polymer ?
#
loop_
_entity_poly.entity_id
_entity_poly.type
_entity_poly.pdbx_seq_one_letter_code
_entity_poly.pdbx_strand_id
1 'polypeptide(L)'
;MRDLEDPPPHEPVEALAPRSVRHVIAVTGGRGGAGASTLAVNLGVYLAQLGRSVVLVDSDPVGAQLHHLLGMSLPEIGPPPEDSLVEELKPHDTPIPGLLLVPQGYSVGTSVPLRPGRKPRWARTLRQLEADHVILDLGAGTAPATLDLYLGADLGICVTTPDPASVEGLYRFLRAIFQRRLRRTLIKDRFKIRLVDRAQAELPPLPAPIEFIRTLARFDTQLAELGAAELSRLRPKLAVNNVRLRTDAELGASMTDMASRYLGVNLEHIGNVDGEDCVWLSAVRRLPLLIDTPTSKSARHIERIARRVQALMSTAAHSRTAEPISLLPAEPTLYDILLAHRSATDEELRRASRRQKEIFQAGSLSLTSLLSEERLRRELARIEEAHDTLLDPLRRRAYDISTLPEEPETEVTPNPARDAAMLAERDLLREELAHELTPQSQYHGALLRKIRESQGIELGDIASRTKISSAHLQALENDDFSALPALVYTRGFLREVAKFLALDPLQVSKTYLVRYRAWREARDDAGN
;
A
#
# COMPACT_ATOMS: atom_id res chain seq x y z
N MET A 1 16.25 56.07 -41.19
CA MET A 1 17.14 54.96 -40.81
C MET A 1 17.52 55.16 -39.37
N ARG A 2 16.92 54.37 -38.46
CA ARG A 2 17.37 54.21 -37.07
C ARG A 2 18.06 52.86 -37.04
N ASP A 3 19.32 52.83 -36.65
CA ASP A 3 20.10 51.61 -36.49
C ASP A 3 19.51 50.81 -35.32
N LEU A 4 19.12 49.57 -35.61
CA LEU A 4 18.69 48.57 -34.64
C LEU A 4 19.95 47.93 -34.06
N GLU A 5 20.22 48.17 -32.78
CA GLU A 5 21.26 47.45 -32.03
C GLU A 5 20.84 45.98 -31.85
N ASP A 6 21.77 45.07 -32.14
CA ASP A 6 21.60 43.63 -31.94
C ASP A 6 21.38 43.30 -30.45
N PRO A 7 20.50 42.33 -30.12
CA PRO A 7 20.30 41.90 -28.75
C PRO A 7 21.57 41.23 -28.20
N PRO A 8 21.82 41.33 -26.88
CA PRO A 8 23.01 40.76 -26.27
C PRO A 8 23.03 39.22 -26.42
N PRO A 9 24.22 38.62 -26.53
CA PRO A 9 24.35 37.17 -26.70
C PRO A 9 23.77 36.45 -25.47
N HIS A 10 22.90 35.47 -25.72
CA HIS A 10 22.37 34.59 -24.68
C HIS A 10 23.51 33.88 -23.97
N GLU A 11 23.63 34.07 -22.65
CA GLU A 11 24.53 33.28 -21.82
C GLU A 11 24.20 31.78 -22.00
N PRO A 12 25.22 30.90 -22.13
CA PRO A 12 24.97 29.47 -22.21
C PRO A 12 24.32 29.01 -20.92
N VAL A 13 23.08 28.52 -21.05
CA VAL A 13 22.33 27.87 -19.96
C VAL A 13 23.25 26.80 -19.36
N GLU A 14 23.58 26.92 -18.07
CA GLU A 14 24.38 25.94 -17.34
C GLU A 14 23.90 24.53 -17.67
N ALA A 15 24.79 23.71 -18.22
CA ALA A 15 24.50 22.32 -18.54
C ALA A 15 24.13 21.59 -17.24
N LEU A 16 22.83 21.32 -17.07
CA LEU A 16 22.31 20.48 -16.00
C LEU A 16 23.16 19.21 -15.91
N ALA A 17 23.64 18.89 -14.71
CA ALA A 17 24.37 17.65 -14.43
C ALA A 17 23.72 16.45 -15.12
N PRO A 18 24.51 15.49 -15.65
CA PRO A 18 23.98 14.39 -16.45
C PRO A 18 22.83 13.68 -15.71
N ARG A 19 21.65 13.66 -16.33
CA ARG A 19 20.43 13.12 -15.73
C ARG A 19 20.54 11.60 -15.66
N SER A 20 21.05 11.06 -14.55
CA SER A 20 21.03 9.62 -14.31
C SER A 20 19.61 9.13 -13.98
N VAL A 21 19.26 7.92 -14.42
CA VAL A 21 17.94 7.31 -14.14
C VAL A 21 17.64 7.21 -12.66
N ARG A 22 16.66 8.02 -12.22
CA ARG A 22 16.20 8.03 -10.84
C ARG A 22 15.39 6.78 -10.53
N HIS A 23 14.48 6.40 -11.44
CA HIS A 23 13.60 5.26 -11.23
C HIS A 23 13.37 4.43 -12.49
N VAL A 24 13.36 3.11 -12.32
CA VAL A 24 12.95 2.11 -13.31
C VAL A 24 11.61 1.52 -12.89
N ILE A 25 10.61 1.63 -13.75
CA ILE A 25 9.26 1.08 -13.55
C ILE A 25 9.09 -0.10 -14.52
N ALA A 26 8.71 -1.27 -14.03
CA ALA A 26 8.36 -2.40 -14.88
C ALA A 26 6.84 -2.56 -14.95
N VAL A 27 6.28 -2.67 -16.16
CA VAL A 27 4.87 -2.95 -16.38
C VAL A 27 4.74 -4.31 -17.07
N THR A 28 3.91 -5.20 -16.51
CA THR A 28 3.68 -6.55 -17.04
C THR A 28 2.19 -6.87 -16.99
N GLY A 29 1.70 -7.71 -17.91
CA GLY A 29 0.33 -8.22 -17.92
C GLY A 29 0.24 -9.63 -17.33
N GLY A 30 -0.92 -9.96 -16.74
CA GLY A 30 -1.27 -11.35 -16.39
C GLY A 30 -1.39 -12.23 -17.63
N ARG A 31 -1.88 -11.65 -18.74
CA ARG A 31 -1.99 -12.30 -20.06
C ARG A 31 -1.72 -11.29 -21.17
N GLY A 32 -1.32 -11.78 -22.36
CA GLY A 32 -1.28 -10.96 -23.58
C GLY A 32 -2.66 -10.34 -23.85
N GLY A 33 -2.70 -9.02 -24.07
CA GLY A 33 -3.94 -8.27 -24.24
C GLY A 33 -4.58 -7.71 -22.97
N ALA A 34 -3.98 -7.91 -21.78
CA ALA A 34 -4.48 -7.30 -20.54
C ALA A 34 -4.35 -5.75 -20.52
N GLY A 35 -3.61 -5.16 -21.46
CA GLY A 35 -3.43 -3.70 -21.59
C GLY A 35 -2.20 -3.14 -20.87
N ALA A 36 -1.20 -3.98 -20.58
CA ALA A 36 0.08 -3.56 -19.99
C ALA A 36 0.77 -2.47 -20.82
N SER A 37 0.93 -2.70 -22.13
CA SER A 37 1.52 -1.72 -23.07
C SER A 37 0.74 -0.40 -23.11
N THR A 38 -0.60 -0.47 -23.12
CA THR A 38 -1.46 0.72 -23.07
C THR A 38 -1.21 1.53 -21.80
N LEU A 39 -1.13 0.86 -20.65
CA LEU A 39 -0.83 1.54 -19.38
C LEU A 39 0.59 2.12 -19.38
N ALA A 40 1.60 1.38 -19.88
CA ALA A 40 2.99 1.81 -19.92
C ALA A 40 3.17 3.09 -20.78
N VAL A 41 2.59 3.11 -21.99
CA VAL A 41 2.63 4.30 -22.87
C VAL A 41 2.00 5.50 -22.17
N ASN A 42 0.78 5.36 -21.67
CA ASN A 42 0.07 6.50 -21.08
C ASN A 42 0.70 6.96 -19.76
N LEU A 43 1.32 6.06 -18.98
CA LEU A 43 2.13 6.44 -17.82
C LEU A 43 3.34 7.29 -18.26
N GLY A 44 4.00 6.92 -19.36
CA GLY A 44 5.08 7.69 -19.95
C GLY A 44 4.63 9.07 -20.43
N VAL A 45 3.51 9.14 -21.15
CA VAL A 45 2.90 10.41 -21.57
C VAL A 45 2.61 11.31 -20.37
N TYR A 46 1.97 10.77 -19.33
CA TYR A 46 1.64 11.53 -18.13
C TYR A 46 2.89 12.12 -17.45
N LEU A 47 3.94 11.32 -17.27
CA LEU A 47 5.19 11.79 -16.66
C LEU A 47 5.90 12.83 -17.53
N ALA A 48 5.89 12.66 -18.85
CA ALA A 48 6.45 13.62 -19.80
C ALA A 48 5.70 14.96 -19.79
N GLN A 49 4.36 14.92 -19.70
CA GLN A 49 3.52 16.13 -19.54
C GLN A 49 3.81 16.90 -18.24
N LEU A 50 4.31 16.23 -17.20
CA LEU A 50 4.82 16.86 -15.98
C LEU A 50 6.26 17.39 -16.11
N GLY A 51 6.82 17.42 -17.31
CA GLY A 51 8.17 17.93 -17.60
C GLY A 51 9.31 16.97 -17.26
N ARG A 52 9.02 15.68 -17.00
CA ARG A 52 10.06 14.67 -16.74
C ARG A 52 10.63 14.12 -18.05
N SER A 53 11.94 13.83 -18.08
CA SER A 53 12.49 13.04 -19.19
C SER A 53 12.24 11.55 -18.97
N VAL A 54 11.56 10.91 -19.92
CA VAL A 54 11.10 9.53 -19.81
C VAL A 54 11.58 8.71 -21.01
N VAL A 55 12.12 7.52 -20.75
CA VAL A 55 12.41 6.52 -21.79
C VAL A 55 11.49 5.33 -21.61
N LEU A 56 10.68 5.04 -22.63
CA LEU A 56 9.94 3.79 -22.76
C LEU A 56 10.86 2.73 -23.39
N VAL A 57 10.88 1.53 -22.84
CA VAL A 57 11.64 0.40 -23.39
C VAL A 57 10.68 -0.74 -23.69
N ASP A 58 10.55 -1.08 -24.96
CA ASP A 58 9.75 -2.21 -25.41
C ASP A 58 10.55 -3.51 -25.19
N SER A 59 10.11 -4.31 -24.22
CA SER A 59 10.79 -5.53 -23.77
C SER A 59 9.90 -6.77 -23.88
N ASP A 60 8.74 -6.68 -24.55
CA ASP A 60 7.88 -7.84 -24.83
C ASP A 60 8.44 -8.63 -26.02
N PRO A 61 9.04 -9.82 -25.84
CA PRO A 61 9.68 -10.57 -26.93
C PRO A 61 8.72 -11.12 -28.00
N VAL A 62 7.40 -11.07 -27.75
CA VAL A 62 6.38 -11.65 -28.64
C VAL A 62 5.46 -10.57 -29.19
N GLY A 63 5.19 -9.52 -28.41
CA GLY A 63 4.14 -8.54 -28.68
C GLY A 63 4.60 -7.09 -28.75
N ALA A 64 5.87 -6.80 -29.04
CA ALA A 64 6.39 -5.43 -29.06
C ALA A 64 5.58 -4.46 -29.95
N GLN A 65 4.86 -3.53 -29.30
CA GLN A 65 3.85 -2.69 -29.93
C GLN A 65 3.90 -1.22 -29.51
N LEU A 66 4.90 -0.81 -28.71
CA LEU A 66 4.95 0.55 -28.19
C LEU A 66 5.07 1.60 -29.30
N HIS A 67 5.90 1.33 -30.32
CA HIS A 67 6.03 2.19 -31.50
C HIS A 67 4.68 2.42 -32.20
N HIS A 68 3.86 1.37 -32.33
CA HIS A 68 2.55 1.44 -32.95
C HIS A 68 1.61 2.34 -32.15
N LEU A 69 1.55 2.16 -30.82
CA LEU A 69 0.72 2.98 -29.92
C LEU A 69 1.13 4.46 -29.88
N LEU A 70 2.38 4.76 -30.23
CA LEU A 70 2.93 6.12 -30.31
C LEU A 70 2.82 6.75 -31.70
N GLY A 71 2.21 6.07 -32.68
CA GLY A 71 2.11 6.60 -34.05
C GLY A 71 3.42 6.53 -34.84
N MET A 72 4.42 5.81 -34.33
CA MET A 72 5.74 5.69 -34.96
C MET A 72 5.80 4.49 -35.90
N SER A 73 6.55 4.64 -36.98
CA SER A 73 7.03 3.49 -37.76
C SER A 73 8.15 2.79 -37.01
N LEU A 74 8.23 1.46 -37.13
CA LEU A 74 9.35 0.72 -36.56
C LEU A 74 10.65 1.23 -37.21
N PRO A 75 11.69 1.62 -36.46
CA PRO A 75 12.97 1.89 -37.08
C PRO A 75 13.48 0.59 -37.72
N GLU A 76 14.16 0.69 -38.86
CA GLU A 76 14.88 -0.45 -39.45
C GLU A 76 16.02 -0.83 -38.49
N ILE A 77 15.74 -1.76 -37.58
CA ILE A 77 16.74 -2.34 -36.70
C ILE A 77 17.39 -3.46 -37.53
N GLY A 78 18.51 -3.12 -38.17
CA GLY A 78 19.32 -4.10 -38.88
C GLY A 78 19.70 -5.27 -37.95
N PRO A 79 20.07 -6.43 -38.52
CA PRO A 79 20.54 -7.55 -37.71
C PRO A 79 21.67 -7.08 -36.78
N PRO A 80 21.71 -7.53 -35.51
CA PRO A 80 22.81 -7.17 -34.63
C PRO A 80 24.13 -7.58 -35.30
N PRO A 81 25.16 -6.72 -35.32
CA PRO A 81 26.45 -7.07 -35.90
C PRO A 81 26.96 -8.37 -35.26
N GLU A 82 27.46 -9.31 -36.07
CA GLU A 82 27.93 -10.63 -35.58
C GLU A 82 28.96 -10.50 -34.44
N ASP A 83 29.74 -9.41 -34.43
CA ASP A 83 30.77 -9.09 -33.44
C ASP A 83 30.34 -8.12 -32.33
N SER A 84 29.09 -7.62 -32.33
CA SER A 84 28.66 -6.69 -31.29
C SER A 84 28.31 -7.40 -29.98
N LEU A 85 29.30 -7.44 -29.09
CA LEU A 85 29.14 -7.90 -27.70
C LEU A 85 28.25 -6.98 -26.85
N VAL A 86 27.74 -5.87 -27.40
CA VAL A 86 26.92 -4.86 -26.71
C VAL A 86 25.72 -4.47 -27.60
N GLU A 87 24.51 -4.85 -27.21
CA GLU A 87 23.32 -4.15 -27.70
C GLU A 87 23.32 -2.77 -27.04
N GLU A 88 23.67 -1.73 -27.79
CA GLU A 88 23.46 -0.36 -27.34
C GLU A 88 21.96 -0.09 -27.27
N LEU A 89 21.51 0.36 -26.10
CA LEU A 89 20.18 0.93 -25.95
C LEU A 89 20.19 2.30 -26.61
N LYS A 90 19.61 2.40 -27.80
CA LYS A 90 19.47 3.67 -28.52
C LYS A 90 18.05 4.18 -28.38
N PRO A 91 17.81 5.25 -27.59
CA PRO A 91 16.51 5.91 -27.55
C PRO A 91 16.25 6.65 -28.86
N HIS A 92 15.00 6.64 -29.30
CA HIS A 92 14.49 7.37 -30.46
C HIS A 92 13.45 8.39 -30.02
N ASP A 93 13.44 9.56 -30.67
CA ASP A 93 12.44 10.59 -30.42
C ASP A 93 11.03 10.09 -30.76
N THR A 94 10.08 10.38 -29.87
CA THR A 94 8.66 10.16 -30.13
C THR A 94 7.99 11.49 -30.53
N PRO A 95 6.77 11.47 -31.08
CA PRO A 95 5.99 12.69 -31.30
C PRO A 95 5.64 13.47 -30.01
N ILE A 96 5.97 12.93 -28.83
CA ILE A 96 5.58 13.46 -27.53
C ILE A 96 6.83 14.05 -26.87
N PRO A 97 6.88 15.38 -26.65
CA PRO A 97 8.03 16.03 -26.04
C PRO A 97 8.39 15.43 -24.67
N GLY A 98 9.68 15.15 -24.45
CA GLY A 98 10.18 14.57 -23.20
C GLY A 98 10.01 13.05 -23.08
N LEU A 99 9.44 12.39 -24.10
CA LEU A 99 9.27 10.94 -24.16
C LEU A 99 10.11 10.35 -25.30
N LEU A 100 10.99 9.42 -24.96
CA LEU A 100 11.81 8.66 -25.90
C LEU A 100 11.39 7.18 -25.91
N LEU A 101 11.64 6.49 -27.01
CA LEU A 101 11.36 5.06 -27.16
C LEU A 101 12.64 4.29 -27.50
N VAL A 102 12.90 3.22 -26.76
CA VAL A 102 13.77 2.12 -27.18
C VAL A 102 12.87 0.99 -27.67
N PRO A 103 12.70 0.81 -28.99
CA PRO A 103 11.89 -0.26 -29.54
C PRO A 103 12.61 -1.61 -29.45
N GLN A 104 11.83 -2.68 -29.49
CA GLN A 104 12.40 -4.02 -29.65
C GLN A 104 12.78 -4.26 -31.11
N GLY A 105 13.96 -4.83 -31.33
CA GLY A 105 14.43 -5.27 -32.64
C GLY A 105 13.58 -6.40 -33.22
N TYR A 106 12.94 -6.15 -34.36
CA TYR A 106 12.31 -7.19 -35.16
C TYR A 106 13.24 -7.59 -36.29
N SER A 107 13.69 -8.85 -36.29
CA SER A 107 14.30 -9.47 -37.45
C SER A 107 13.72 -10.87 -37.64
N VAL A 108 13.60 -11.29 -38.90
CA VAL A 108 12.99 -12.58 -39.27
C VAL A 108 13.81 -13.71 -38.65
N GLY A 109 13.16 -14.60 -37.88
CA GLY A 109 13.82 -15.71 -37.21
C GLY A 109 14.60 -15.34 -35.93
N THR A 110 14.68 -14.05 -35.59
CA THR A 110 15.27 -13.55 -34.34
C THR A 110 14.18 -13.05 -33.40
N SER A 111 13.27 -13.92 -32.99
CA SER A 111 12.68 -13.80 -31.66
C SER A 111 13.76 -14.27 -30.67
N VAL A 112 14.88 -13.53 -30.58
CA VAL A 112 15.90 -13.88 -29.59
C VAL A 112 15.42 -13.26 -28.29
N PRO A 113 14.81 -14.02 -27.37
CA PRO A 113 14.64 -13.52 -26.02
C PRO A 113 16.02 -13.12 -25.51
N LEU A 114 16.11 -11.96 -24.86
CA LEU A 114 17.30 -11.47 -24.17
C LEU A 114 18.07 -12.65 -23.56
N ARG A 115 19.22 -13.01 -24.15
CA ARG A 115 19.90 -14.27 -23.81
C ARG A 115 20.20 -14.30 -22.30
N PRO A 116 19.81 -15.36 -21.57
CA PRO A 116 19.96 -15.47 -20.11
C PRO A 116 21.40 -15.36 -19.58
N GLY A 117 22.43 -15.36 -20.44
CA GLY A 117 23.83 -15.17 -20.05
C GLY A 117 24.27 -13.70 -19.87
N ARG A 118 23.48 -12.71 -20.33
CA ARG A 118 23.88 -11.28 -20.38
C ARG A 118 23.33 -10.41 -19.22
N LYS A 119 22.82 -11.05 -18.15
CA LYS A 119 21.96 -10.48 -17.07
C LYS A 119 22.47 -9.26 -16.27
N PRO A 120 23.76 -9.09 -15.92
CA PRO A 120 24.19 -7.95 -15.09
C PRO A 120 24.31 -6.62 -15.85
N ARG A 121 24.34 -6.66 -17.19
CA ARG A 121 24.60 -5.47 -18.01
C ARG A 121 23.35 -4.61 -18.18
N TRP A 122 22.18 -5.20 -18.45
CA TRP A 122 20.96 -4.44 -18.73
C TRP A 122 20.51 -3.52 -17.59
N ALA A 123 20.52 -3.99 -16.34
CA ALA A 123 20.21 -3.11 -15.21
C ALA A 123 21.18 -1.91 -15.12
N ARG A 124 22.45 -2.11 -15.49
CA ARG A 124 23.44 -1.03 -15.55
C ARG A 124 23.22 -0.13 -16.77
N THR A 125 22.98 -0.70 -17.95
CA THR A 125 22.74 0.02 -19.19
C THR A 125 21.48 0.88 -19.10
N LEU A 126 20.38 0.35 -18.55
CA LEU A 126 19.15 1.11 -18.30
C LEU A 126 19.42 2.30 -17.38
N ARG A 127 20.27 2.14 -16.36
CA ARG A 127 20.63 3.23 -15.42
C ARG A 127 21.55 4.29 -16.01
N GLN A 128 22.24 3.96 -17.11
CA GLN A 128 23.13 4.88 -17.83
C GLN A 128 22.40 5.76 -18.85
N LEU A 129 21.10 5.51 -19.10
CA LEU A 129 20.29 6.37 -19.97
C LEU A 129 20.11 7.77 -19.37
N GLU A 130 20.10 8.79 -20.21
CA GLU A 130 19.91 10.19 -19.81
C GLU A 130 18.42 10.54 -19.62
N ALA A 131 17.80 9.98 -18.58
CA ALA A 131 16.37 10.17 -18.30
C ALA A 131 16.09 10.23 -16.80
N ASP A 132 15.02 10.91 -16.38
CA ASP A 132 14.54 10.83 -14.98
C ASP A 132 13.91 9.46 -14.70
N HIS A 133 13.16 8.93 -15.67
CA HIS A 133 12.40 7.70 -15.53
C HIS A 133 12.58 6.77 -16.73
N VAL A 134 12.69 5.48 -16.44
CA VAL A 134 12.63 4.41 -17.45
C VAL A 134 11.40 3.55 -17.17
N ILE A 135 10.57 3.32 -18.19
CA ILE A 135 9.41 2.42 -18.10
C ILE A 135 9.65 1.24 -19.03
N LEU A 136 9.71 0.04 -18.46
CA LEU A 136 9.85 -1.21 -19.19
C LEU A 136 8.46 -1.79 -19.44
N ASP A 137 8.09 -1.97 -20.71
CA ASP A 137 6.95 -2.80 -21.08
C ASP A 137 7.43 -4.24 -21.27
N LEU A 138 7.07 -5.11 -20.32
CA LEU A 138 7.52 -6.49 -20.29
C LEU A 138 6.56 -7.45 -21.00
N GLY A 139 5.41 -6.96 -21.47
CA GLY A 139 4.37 -7.81 -22.03
C GLY A 139 3.76 -8.74 -20.99
N ALA A 140 3.41 -9.95 -21.41
CA ALA A 140 2.96 -11.01 -20.52
C ALA A 140 3.86 -12.24 -20.62
N GLY A 141 4.12 -12.89 -19.48
CA GLY A 141 4.83 -14.16 -19.45
C GLY A 141 5.75 -14.33 -18.26
N THR A 142 6.30 -15.54 -18.14
CA THR A 142 7.18 -15.95 -17.04
C THR A 142 8.57 -16.34 -17.52
N ALA A 143 8.98 -15.85 -18.70
CA ALA A 143 10.31 -16.11 -19.23
C ALA A 143 11.39 -15.56 -18.27
N PRO A 144 12.53 -16.25 -18.10
CA PRO A 144 13.55 -15.83 -17.13
C PRO A 144 14.05 -14.40 -17.31
N ALA A 145 14.14 -13.90 -18.55
CA ALA A 145 14.54 -12.52 -18.85
C ALA A 145 13.51 -11.49 -18.36
N THR A 146 12.23 -11.71 -18.65
CA THR A 146 11.09 -10.89 -18.18
C THR A 146 11.09 -10.79 -16.65
N LEU A 147 11.21 -11.93 -15.97
CA LEU A 147 11.25 -11.97 -14.50
C LEU A 147 12.48 -11.25 -13.95
N ASP A 148 13.63 -11.33 -14.63
CA ASP A 148 14.85 -10.66 -14.19
C ASP A 148 14.76 -9.14 -14.30
N LEU A 149 14.18 -8.64 -15.39
CA LEU A 149 13.90 -7.21 -15.61
C LEU A 149 12.90 -6.70 -14.58
N TYR A 150 11.81 -7.43 -14.35
CA TYR A 150 10.81 -7.08 -13.33
C TYR A 150 11.44 -6.97 -11.93
N LEU A 151 12.23 -7.97 -11.53
CA LEU A 151 12.92 -7.99 -10.24
C LEU A 151 14.04 -6.94 -10.12
N GLY A 152 14.51 -6.37 -11.23
CA GLY A 152 15.52 -5.32 -11.27
C GLY A 152 14.96 -3.90 -11.25
N ALA A 153 13.65 -3.73 -11.41
CA ALA A 153 12.96 -2.45 -11.37
C ALA A 153 12.78 -1.95 -9.92
N ASP A 154 12.68 -0.63 -9.76
CA ASP A 154 12.38 0.01 -8.47
C ASP A 154 10.90 -0.18 -8.09
N LEU A 155 10.02 -0.22 -9.09
CA LEU A 155 8.58 -0.41 -8.92
C LEU A 155 8.05 -1.33 -10.03
N GLY A 156 7.35 -2.40 -9.64
CA GLY A 156 6.72 -3.33 -10.56
C GLY A 156 5.20 -3.21 -10.55
N ILE A 157 4.59 -3.01 -11.72
CA ILE A 157 3.14 -2.92 -11.95
C ILE A 157 2.71 -4.14 -12.75
N CYS A 158 1.74 -4.86 -12.20
CA CYS A 158 1.04 -5.95 -12.83
C CYS A 158 -0.35 -5.48 -13.28
N VAL A 159 -0.70 -5.77 -14.52
CA VAL A 159 -1.99 -5.43 -15.11
C VAL A 159 -2.79 -6.71 -15.33
N THR A 160 -4.02 -6.75 -14.82
CA THR A 160 -4.97 -7.85 -15.05
C THR A 160 -6.27 -7.30 -15.61
N THR A 161 -7.13 -8.19 -16.10
CA THR A 161 -8.49 -7.89 -16.55
C THR A 161 -9.50 -8.79 -15.81
N PRO A 162 -10.79 -8.41 -15.71
CA PRO A 162 -11.85 -9.23 -15.11
C PRO A 162 -12.22 -10.49 -15.92
N ASP A 163 -11.22 -11.31 -16.26
CA ASP A 163 -11.42 -12.61 -16.88
C ASP A 163 -10.52 -13.67 -16.21
N PRO A 164 -10.95 -14.95 -16.17
CA PRO A 164 -10.23 -15.99 -15.45
C PRO A 164 -8.79 -16.17 -15.94
N ALA A 165 -8.55 -16.09 -17.25
CA ALA A 165 -7.23 -16.38 -17.81
C ALA A 165 -6.20 -15.30 -17.46
N SER A 166 -6.61 -14.04 -17.40
CA SER A 166 -5.77 -12.92 -16.98
C SER A 166 -5.44 -13.00 -15.49
N VAL A 167 -6.43 -13.31 -14.64
CA VAL A 167 -6.22 -13.50 -13.20
C VAL A 167 -5.29 -14.69 -12.91
N GLU A 168 -5.53 -15.84 -13.54
CA GLU A 168 -4.66 -17.01 -13.43
C GLU A 168 -3.23 -16.70 -13.89
N GLY A 169 -3.11 -16.00 -15.01
CA GLY A 169 -1.82 -15.60 -15.57
C GLY A 169 -1.04 -14.70 -14.62
N LEU A 170 -1.71 -13.76 -13.94
CA LEU A 170 -1.10 -12.94 -12.91
C LEU A 170 -0.66 -13.77 -11.70
N TYR A 171 -1.48 -14.67 -11.17
CA TYR A 171 -1.05 -15.52 -10.04
C TYR A 171 0.12 -16.44 -10.42
N ARG A 172 0.13 -16.98 -11.64
CA ARG A 172 1.29 -17.70 -12.18
C ARG A 172 2.53 -16.80 -12.19
N PHE A 173 2.40 -15.56 -12.64
CA PHE A 173 3.50 -14.59 -12.61
C PHE A 173 4.02 -14.34 -11.18
N LEU A 174 3.13 -14.13 -10.20
CA LEU A 174 3.49 -13.92 -8.79
C LEU A 174 4.28 -15.09 -8.19
N ARG A 175 3.86 -16.34 -8.50
CA ARG A 175 4.61 -17.54 -8.08
C ARG A 175 5.98 -17.61 -8.76
N ALA A 176 6.05 -17.27 -10.05
CA ALA A 176 7.29 -17.30 -10.83
C ALA A 176 8.32 -16.25 -10.37
N ILE A 177 7.91 -15.01 -10.07
CA ILE A 177 8.83 -13.97 -9.58
C ILE A 177 9.46 -14.38 -8.24
N PHE A 178 8.70 -15.04 -7.36
CA PHE A 178 9.23 -15.53 -6.08
C PHE A 178 10.30 -16.60 -6.29
N GLN A 179 9.99 -17.64 -7.07
CA GLN A 179 10.95 -18.70 -7.35
C GLN A 179 12.20 -18.17 -8.03
N ARG A 180 12.03 -17.25 -8.98
CA ARG A 180 13.14 -16.60 -9.68
C ARG A 180 14.02 -15.81 -8.72
N ARG A 181 13.41 -15.04 -7.81
CA ARG A 181 14.10 -14.24 -6.80
C ARG A 181 14.93 -15.11 -5.86
N LEU A 182 14.32 -16.14 -5.28
CA LEU A 182 15.01 -17.06 -4.38
C LEU A 182 16.21 -17.75 -5.08
N ARG A 183 16.02 -18.27 -6.29
CA ARG A 183 17.11 -18.89 -7.07
C ARG A 183 18.23 -17.90 -7.40
N ARG A 184 17.92 -16.62 -7.65
CA ARG A 184 18.93 -15.56 -7.88
C ARG A 184 19.78 -15.30 -6.64
N THR A 185 19.14 -15.22 -5.47
CA THR A 185 19.86 -15.01 -4.19
C THR A 185 20.82 -16.17 -3.91
N LEU A 186 20.46 -17.39 -4.32
CA LEU A 186 21.23 -18.60 -4.08
C LEU A 186 22.21 -18.97 -5.21
N ILE A 187 22.40 -18.12 -6.22
CA ILE A 187 23.14 -18.49 -7.45
C ILE A 187 24.58 -18.97 -7.20
N LYS A 188 25.22 -18.52 -6.11
CA LYS A 188 26.58 -18.92 -5.72
C LYS A 188 26.61 -20.17 -4.82
N ASP A 189 25.48 -20.56 -4.23
CA ASP A 189 25.38 -21.67 -3.29
C ASP A 189 24.73 -22.89 -3.96
N ARG A 190 25.59 -23.72 -4.57
CA ARG A 190 25.15 -24.94 -5.28
C ARG A 190 24.48 -25.95 -4.34
N PHE A 191 24.82 -25.96 -3.05
CA PHE A 191 24.23 -26.88 -2.10
C PHE A 191 22.79 -26.47 -1.78
N LYS A 192 22.56 -25.19 -1.47
CA LYS A 192 21.20 -24.67 -1.23
C LYS A 192 20.31 -24.78 -2.46
N ILE A 193 20.85 -24.57 -3.67
CA ILE A 193 20.07 -24.80 -4.90
C ILE A 193 19.57 -26.25 -5.00
N ARG A 194 20.40 -27.25 -4.65
CA ARG A 194 19.97 -28.66 -4.64
C ARG A 194 18.85 -28.92 -3.63
N LEU A 195 18.88 -28.26 -2.47
CA LEU A 195 17.77 -28.35 -1.50
C LEU A 195 16.49 -27.72 -2.04
N VAL A 196 16.61 -26.57 -2.73
CA VAL A 196 15.48 -25.93 -3.43
C VAL A 196 14.89 -26.87 -4.49
N ASP A 197 15.73 -27.55 -5.26
CA ASP A 197 15.27 -28.51 -6.28
C ASP A 197 14.60 -29.74 -5.66
N ARG A 198 15.08 -30.24 -4.51
CA ARG A 198 14.42 -31.33 -3.75
C ARG A 198 13.05 -30.92 -3.23
N ALA A 199 12.93 -29.73 -2.61
CA ALA A 199 11.65 -29.22 -2.15
C ALA A 199 10.65 -29.02 -3.30
N GLN A 200 11.13 -28.55 -4.47
CA GLN A 200 10.30 -28.42 -5.66
C GLN A 200 9.81 -29.77 -6.20
N ALA A 201 10.58 -30.85 -6.05
CA ALA A 201 10.18 -32.18 -6.51
C ALA A 201 9.03 -32.79 -5.69
N GLU A 202 8.84 -32.36 -4.43
CA GLU A 202 7.69 -32.78 -3.60
C GLU A 202 6.41 -31.99 -3.91
N LEU A 203 6.50 -30.91 -4.70
CA LEU A 203 5.43 -29.95 -4.92
C LEU A 203 4.99 -29.93 -6.38
N PRO A 204 3.74 -29.49 -6.66
CA PRO A 204 3.30 -29.30 -8.03
C PRO A 204 4.17 -28.28 -8.77
N PRO A 205 4.13 -28.25 -10.12
CA PRO A 205 4.82 -27.22 -10.89
C PRO A 205 4.37 -25.83 -10.44
N LEU A 206 5.33 -25.00 -10.04
CA LEU A 206 5.10 -23.62 -9.61
C LEU A 206 4.09 -23.50 -8.44
N PRO A 207 4.43 -24.02 -7.24
CA PRO A 207 3.57 -23.99 -6.05
C PRO A 207 3.41 -22.58 -5.49
N ALA A 208 2.50 -22.41 -4.53
CA ALA A 208 2.37 -21.17 -3.78
C ALA A 208 3.66 -20.88 -2.98
N PRO A 209 4.15 -19.62 -2.92
CA PRO A 209 5.37 -19.28 -2.19
C PRO A 209 5.34 -19.72 -0.73
N ILE A 210 4.23 -19.50 -0.03
CA ILE A 210 4.09 -19.90 1.39
C ILE A 210 4.22 -21.42 1.59
N GLU A 211 3.63 -22.22 0.69
CA GLU A 211 3.73 -23.67 0.72
C GLU A 211 5.15 -24.13 0.39
N PHE A 212 5.77 -23.50 -0.60
CA PHE A 212 7.16 -23.76 -0.97
C PHE A 212 8.12 -23.53 0.20
N ILE A 213 7.96 -22.42 0.92
CA ILE A 213 8.79 -22.08 2.07
C ILE A 213 8.56 -23.05 3.23
N ARG A 214 7.31 -23.48 3.48
CA ARG A 214 7.01 -24.50 4.50
C ARG A 214 7.67 -25.84 4.16
N THR A 215 7.62 -26.26 2.90
CA THR A 215 8.30 -27.47 2.45
C THR A 215 9.82 -27.32 2.59
N LEU A 216 10.39 -26.17 2.25
CA LEU A 216 11.82 -25.88 2.48
C LEU A 216 12.22 -26.00 3.96
N ALA A 217 11.36 -25.56 4.89
CA ALA A 217 11.63 -25.63 6.33
C ALA A 217 11.82 -27.06 6.85
N ARG A 218 11.29 -28.07 6.14
CA ARG A 218 11.51 -29.50 6.44
C ARG A 218 12.93 -29.96 6.09
N PHE A 219 13.60 -29.27 5.17
CA PHE A 219 14.96 -29.59 4.74
C PHE A 219 16.00 -28.69 5.40
N ASP A 220 15.73 -27.38 5.50
CA ASP A 220 16.64 -26.37 6.03
C ASP A 220 15.85 -25.14 6.50
N THR A 221 15.88 -24.87 7.80
CA THR A 221 15.16 -23.76 8.44
C THR A 221 15.72 -22.39 8.02
N GLN A 222 17.04 -22.24 7.89
CA GLN A 222 17.67 -20.98 7.50
C GLN A 222 17.34 -20.62 6.04
N LEU A 223 17.25 -21.63 5.18
CA LEU A 223 16.83 -21.46 3.80
C LEU A 223 15.34 -21.06 3.71
N ALA A 224 14.50 -21.59 4.59
CA ALA A 224 13.11 -21.17 4.69
C ALA A 224 12.96 -19.73 5.20
N GLU A 225 13.73 -19.32 6.21
CA GLU A 225 13.79 -17.94 6.70
C GLU A 225 14.25 -16.97 5.60
N LEU A 226 15.28 -17.34 4.84
CA LEU A 226 15.71 -16.59 3.65
C LEU A 226 14.57 -16.47 2.63
N GLY A 227 13.85 -17.58 2.38
CA GLY A 227 12.68 -17.60 1.51
C GLY A 227 11.59 -16.62 1.97
N ALA A 228 11.26 -16.62 3.26
CA ALA A 228 10.30 -15.67 3.85
C ALA A 228 10.76 -14.22 3.74
N ALA A 229 12.05 -13.95 3.98
CA ALA A 229 12.64 -12.63 3.83
C ALA A 229 12.62 -12.13 2.37
N GLU A 230 12.80 -13.02 1.39
CA GLU A 230 12.68 -12.64 -0.02
C GLU A 230 11.21 -12.47 -0.46
N LEU A 231 10.29 -13.25 0.11
CA LEU A 231 8.86 -13.10 -0.13
C LEU A 231 8.33 -11.76 0.42
N SER A 232 8.73 -11.35 1.63
CA SER A 232 8.30 -10.07 2.23
C SER A 232 8.77 -8.83 1.46
N ARG A 233 9.84 -8.97 0.66
CA ARG A 233 10.36 -7.93 -0.24
C ARG A 233 9.57 -7.83 -1.55
N LEU A 234 8.76 -8.82 -1.91
CA LEU A 234 7.91 -8.76 -3.09
C LEU A 234 6.67 -7.91 -2.79
N ARG A 235 6.67 -6.69 -3.34
CA ARG A 235 5.55 -5.73 -3.23
C ARG A 235 4.99 -5.31 -4.59
N PRO A 236 4.57 -6.27 -5.44
CA PRO A 236 4.00 -5.97 -6.75
C PRO A 236 2.78 -5.05 -6.63
N LYS A 237 2.62 -4.12 -7.58
CA LYS A 237 1.44 -3.27 -7.69
C LYS A 237 0.44 -3.86 -8.66
N LEU A 238 -0.85 -3.73 -8.41
CA LEU A 238 -1.93 -4.27 -9.24
C LEU A 238 -2.79 -3.15 -9.81
N ALA A 239 -2.91 -3.11 -11.14
CA ALA A 239 -3.93 -2.36 -11.84
C ALA A 239 -4.92 -3.33 -12.52
N VAL A 240 -6.23 -3.08 -12.36
CA VAL A 240 -7.28 -3.85 -13.05
C VAL A 240 -7.78 -3.03 -14.24
N ASN A 241 -7.53 -3.51 -15.44
CA ASN A 241 -7.96 -2.88 -16.68
C ASN A 241 -9.28 -3.46 -17.18
N ASN A 242 -9.94 -2.77 -18.11
CA ASN A 242 -11.18 -3.23 -18.77
C ASN A 242 -12.28 -3.58 -17.75
N VAL A 243 -12.43 -2.78 -16.70
CA VAL A 243 -13.54 -2.88 -15.74
C VAL A 243 -14.83 -2.46 -16.41
N ARG A 244 -15.84 -3.34 -16.41
CA ARG A 244 -17.13 -3.09 -17.09
C ARG A 244 -18.29 -3.04 -16.10
N LEU A 245 -18.24 -3.89 -15.09
CA LEU A 245 -19.26 -4.00 -14.06
C LEU A 245 -18.78 -3.39 -12.74
N ARG A 246 -19.72 -3.00 -11.88
CA ARG A 246 -19.39 -2.54 -10.52
C ARG A 246 -18.67 -3.61 -9.70
N THR A 247 -19.04 -4.88 -9.88
CA THR A 247 -18.41 -6.04 -9.24
C THR A 247 -16.94 -6.20 -9.65
N ASP A 248 -16.61 -5.90 -10.92
CA ASP A 248 -15.23 -5.97 -11.42
C ASP A 248 -14.32 -4.96 -10.70
N ALA A 249 -14.88 -3.83 -10.27
CA ALA A 249 -14.12 -2.81 -9.55
C ALA A 249 -13.59 -3.30 -8.20
N GLU A 250 -14.22 -4.31 -7.60
CA GLU A 250 -13.80 -4.95 -6.34
C GLU A 250 -12.72 -6.02 -6.55
N LEU A 251 -12.52 -6.49 -7.79
CA LEU A 251 -11.58 -7.57 -8.11
C LEU A 251 -10.16 -7.28 -7.59
N GLY A 252 -9.68 -6.03 -7.74
CA GLY A 252 -8.34 -5.66 -7.30
C GLY A 252 -8.13 -5.80 -5.78
N ALA A 253 -9.14 -5.42 -5.00
CA ALA A 253 -9.12 -5.57 -3.54
C ALA A 253 -9.20 -7.04 -3.14
N SER A 254 -10.11 -7.81 -3.75
CA SER A 254 -10.24 -9.24 -3.49
C SER A 254 -8.98 -10.02 -3.86
N MET A 255 -8.35 -9.74 -5.01
CA MET A 255 -7.08 -10.37 -5.40
C MET A 255 -5.93 -10.03 -4.45
N THR A 256 -5.91 -8.81 -3.90
CA THR A 256 -4.91 -8.40 -2.91
C THR A 256 -4.99 -9.26 -1.66
N ASP A 257 -6.20 -9.42 -1.12
CA ASP A 257 -6.44 -10.26 0.05
C ASP A 257 -6.10 -11.73 -0.22
N MET A 258 -6.57 -12.28 -1.35
CA MET A 258 -6.33 -13.68 -1.72
C MET A 258 -4.84 -13.97 -1.98
N ALA A 259 -4.11 -13.03 -2.61
CA ALA A 259 -2.67 -13.17 -2.82
C ALA A 259 -1.90 -13.16 -1.50
N SER A 260 -2.27 -12.29 -0.55
CA SER A 260 -1.70 -12.28 0.79
C SER A 260 -1.96 -13.60 1.52
N ARG A 261 -3.23 -14.04 1.56
CA ARG A 261 -3.66 -15.22 2.32
C ARG A 261 -3.12 -16.54 1.77
N TYR A 262 -3.15 -16.73 0.45
CA TYR A 262 -2.85 -18.03 -0.17
C TYR A 262 -1.48 -18.10 -0.86
N LEU A 263 -0.92 -16.97 -1.29
CA LEU A 263 0.44 -16.95 -1.84
C LEU A 263 1.47 -16.41 -0.83
N GLY A 264 1.05 -15.60 0.15
CA GLY A 264 1.95 -14.87 1.04
C GLY A 264 2.59 -13.64 0.37
N VAL A 265 2.06 -13.21 -0.79
CA VAL A 265 2.59 -12.08 -1.56
C VAL A 265 1.85 -10.80 -1.18
N ASN A 266 2.59 -9.75 -0.83
CA ASN A 266 2.02 -8.43 -0.55
C ASN A 266 1.74 -7.67 -1.85
N LEU A 267 0.61 -8.01 -2.49
CA LEU A 267 0.10 -7.35 -3.69
C LEU A 267 -0.60 -6.05 -3.28
N GLU A 268 -0.31 -4.92 -3.92
CA GLU A 268 -0.99 -3.65 -3.61
C GLU A 268 -1.82 -3.16 -4.80
N HIS A 269 -3.14 -3.06 -4.63
CA HIS A 269 -4.03 -2.48 -5.64
C HIS A 269 -3.85 -0.96 -5.76
N ILE A 270 -3.46 -0.48 -6.95
CA ILE A 270 -3.20 0.93 -7.24
C ILE A 270 -4.34 1.62 -8.01
N GLY A 271 -5.21 0.87 -8.68
CA GLY A 271 -6.39 1.44 -9.34
C GLY A 271 -7.04 0.54 -10.39
N ASN A 272 -8.15 1.03 -10.93
CA ASN A 272 -8.94 0.40 -11.99
C ASN A 272 -9.00 1.32 -13.20
N VAL A 273 -9.04 0.75 -14.40
CA VAL A 273 -9.29 1.45 -15.68
C VAL A 273 -10.56 0.89 -16.30
N ASP A 274 -11.48 1.78 -16.70
CA ASP A 274 -12.76 1.37 -17.28
C ASP A 274 -12.57 0.81 -18.69
N GLY A 275 -13.40 -0.16 -19.05
CA GLY A 275 -13.50 -0.71 -20.39
C GLY A 275 -14.34 0.17 -21.31
N GLU A 276 -13.79 1.31 -21.73
CA GLU A 276 -14.42 2.22 -22.71
C GLU A 276 -13.91 1.95 -24.14
N ASP A 277 -14.79 2.09 -25.14
CA ASP A 277 -14.44 1.92 -26.56
C ASP A 277 -13.36 2.91 -27.02
N CYS A 278 -13.25 4.08 -26.38
CA CYS A 278 -12.21 5.05 -26.68
C CYS A 278 -10.79 4.51 -26.42
N VAL A 279 -10.63 3.57 -25.47
CA VAL A 279 -9.33 2.91 -25.24
C VAL A 279 -8.92 2.11 -26.47
N TRP A 280 -9.84 1.32 -27.03
CA TRP A 280 -9.61 0.57 -28.26
C TRP A 280 -9.41 1.50 -29.46
N LEU A 281 -10.26 2.52 -29.62
CA LEU A 281 -10.15 3.50 -30.70
C LEU A 281 -8.81 4.25 -30.68
N SER A 282 -8.28 4.59 -29.50
CA SER A 282 -6.98 5.26 -29.37
C SER A 282 -5.84 4.39 -29.93
N ALA A 283 -5.87 3.07 -29.66
CA ALA A 283 -4.91 2.13 -30.21
C ALA A 283 -5.05 2.03 -31.74
N VAL A 284 -6.28 1.96 -32.27
CA VAL A 284 -6.54 1.94 -33.73
C VAL A 284 -6.04 3.21 -34.41
N ARG A 285 -6.21 4.37 -33.77
CA ARG A 285 -5.71 5.66 -34.25
C ARG A 285 -4.22 5.86 -34.04
N ARG A 286 -3.55 4.93 -33.34
CA ARG A 286 -2.11 4.99 -33.04
C ARG A 286 -1.74 6.25 -32.25
N LEU A 287 -2.58 6.63 -31.31
CA LEU A 287 -2.39 7.80 -30.47
C LEU A 287 -2.64 7.41 -29.01
N PRO A 288 -1.77 7.79 -28.05
CA PRO A 288 -2.01 7.48 -26.64
C PRO A 288 -3.34 8.06 -26.16
N LEU A 289 -4.06 7.30 -25.34
CA LEU A 289 -5.37 7.67 -24.79
C LEU A 289 -5.38 9.06 -24.12
N LEU A 290 -4.34 9.40 -23.35
CA LEU A 290 -4.22 10.71 -22.70
C LEU A 290 -4.05 11.88 -23.69
N ILE A 291 -3.76 11.60 -24.95
CA ILE A 291 -3.67 12.61 -26.01
C ILE A 291 -4.92 12.55 -26.90
N ASP A 292 -5.37 11.35 -27.29
CA ASP A 292 -6.53 11.15 -28.15
C ASP A 292 -7.85 11.57 -27.48
N THR A 293 -8.10 11.08 -26.26
CA THR A 293 -9.35 11.33 -25.53
C THR A 293 -9.07 11.61 -24.03
N PRO A 294 -8.44 12.75 -23.68
CA PRO A 294 -7.99 13.06 -22.31
C PRO A 294 -9.14 13.16 -21.29
N THR A 295 -10.35 13.50 -21.72
CA THR A 295 -11.50 13.70 -20.83
C THR A 295 -12.28 12.42 -20.49
N SER A 296 -11.93 11.29 -21.12
CA SER A 296 -12.55 9.98 -20.87
C SER A 296 -12.41 9.53 -19.41
N LYS A 297 -13.25 8.59 -18.97
CA LYS A 297 -13.13 8.04 -17.61
C LYS A 297 -11.85 7.21 -17.50
N SER A 298 -11.54 6.42 -18.53
CA SER A 298 -10.31 5.63 -18.61
C SER A 298 -9.06 6.50 -18.56
N ALA A 299 -9.02 7.66 -19.23
CA ALA A 299 -7.92 8.62 -19.13
C ALA A 299 -7.73 9.13 -17.68
N ARG A 300 -8.80 9.62 -17.05
CA ARG A 300 -8.76 10.08 -15.65
C ARG A 300 -8.32 8.99 -14.67
N HIS A 301 -8.74 7.75 -14.91
CA HIS A 301 -8.32 6.59 -14.13
C HIS A 301 -6.84 6.26 -14.31
N ILE A 302 -6.30 6.34 -15.52
CA ILE A 302 -4.86 6.20 -15.78
C ILE A 302 -4.08 7.33 -15.10
N GLU A 303 -4.54 8.58 -15.17
CA GLU A 303 -3.90 9.69 -14.45
C GLU A 303 -3.86 9.43 -12.94
N ARG A 304 -4.95 8.92 -12.35
CA ARG A 304 -4.99 8.58 -10.92
C ARG A 304 -3.98 7.48 -10.57
N ILE A 305 -3.87 6.46 -11.42
CA ILE A 305 -2.85 5.41 -11.28
C ILE A 305 -1.45 6.03 -11.36
N ALA A 306 -1.20 6.91 -12.34
CA ALA A 306 0.09 7.56 -12.53
C ALA A 306 0.49 8.45 -11.35
N ARG A 307 -0.44 9.23 -10.79
CA ARG A 307 -0.23 10.00 -9.55
C ARG A 307 0.14 9.10 -8.38
N ARG A 308 -0.53 7.95 -8.23
CA ARG A 308 -0.23 6.99 -7.16
C ARG A 308 1.14 6.34 -7.35
N VAL A 309 1.52 6.00 -8.59
CA VAL A 309 2.86 5.50 -8.93
C VAL A 309 3.92 6.55 -8.56
N GLN A 310 3.72 7.81 -8.91
CA GLN A 310 4.62 8.90 -8.55
C GLN A 310 4.78 9.04 -7.02
N ALA A 311 3.68 8.99 -6.26
CA ALA A 311 3.71 9.04 -4.79
C ALA A 311 4.44 7.83 -4.17
N LEU A 312 4.28 6.64 -4.76
CA LEU A 312 5.01 5.45 -4.31
C LEU A 312 6.51 5.58 -4.55
N MET A 313 6.91 6.18 -5.67
CA MET A 313 8.33 6.40 -5.99
C MET A 313 8.99 7.41 -5.04
N SER A 314 8.28 8.46 -4.62
CA SER A 314 8.81 9.39 -3.60
C SER A 314 8.92 8.77 -2.22
N THR A 315 8.02 7.84 -1.87
CA THR A 315 7.96 7.22 -0.54
C THR A 315 8.90 6.01 -0.40
N ALA A 316 9.19 5.31 -1.50
CA ALA A 316 10.04 4.12 -1.53
C ALA A 316 11.48 4.36 -1.01
N ALA A 317 11.92 5.62 -0.91
CA ALA A 317 13.18 5.99 -0.27
C ALA A 317 13.22 5.71 1.26
N HIS A 318 12.08 5.55 1.94
CA HIS A 318 12.00 5.61 3.42
C HIS A 318 11.49 4.34 4.15
N SER A 319 11.15 3.24 3.47
CA SER A 319 10.66 2.03 4.16
C SER A 319 11.37 0.76 3.67
N ARG A 320 12.38 0.30 4.42
CA ARG A 320 13.17 -0.92 4.11
C ARG A 320 12.99 -2.06 5.10
N THR A 321 12.17 -1.90 6.13
CA THR A 321 11.91 -2.95 7.14
C THR A 321 10.49 -3.49 6.95
N ALA A 322 10.35 -4.52 6.11
CA ALA A 322 9.15 -5.35 6.13
C ALA A 322 9.29 -6.34 7.30
N GLU A 323 8.26 -6.48 8.12
CA GLU A 323 8.24 -7.53 9.14
C GLU A 323 8.37 -8.91 8.48
N PRO A 324 9.17 -9.82 9.06
CA PRO A 324 9.32 -11.17 8.53
C PRO A 324 7.98 -11.91 8.56
N ILE A 325 7.66 -12.61 7.48
CA ILE A 325 6.45 -13.43 7.38
C ILE A 325 6.59 -14.60 8.37
N SER A 326 5.63 -14.76 9.27
CA SER A 326 5.59 -15.93 10.15
C SER A 326 5.39 -17.20 9.31
N LEU A 327 6.32 -18.15 9.45
CA LEU A 327 6.32 -19.43 8.72
C LEU A 327 5.20 -20.38 9.20
N LEU A 328 4.75 -20.18 10.45
CA LEU A 328 3.66 -20.90 11.10
C LEU A 328 2.57 -19.88 11.44
N PRO A 329 1.59 -19.62 10.55
CA PRO A 329 0.46 -18.80 10.97
C PRO A 329 -0.29 -19.56 12.08
N ALA A 330 -0.65 -18.83 13.14
CA ALA A 330 -1.68 -19.31 14.07
C ALA A 330 -2.94 -19.66 13.29
N GLU A 331 -3.73 -20.62 13.76
CA GLU A 331 -5.01 -20.90 13.13
C GLU A 331 -5.86 -19.63 13.15
N PRO A 332 -6.39 -19.19 11.99
CA PRO A 332 -7.14 -17.94 11.94
C PRO A 332 -8.43 -18.10 12.73
N THR A 333 -8.73 -17.10 13.56
CA THR A 333 -9.97 -17.04 14.33
C THR A 333 -11.17 -16.86 13.40
N LEU A 334 -12.39 -17.06 13.92
CA LEU A 334 -13.61 -16.83 13.16
C LEU A 334 -13.75 -15.35 12.75
N TYR A 335 -13.18 -14.42 13.54
CA TYR A 335 -13.09 -13.00 13.17
C TYR A 335 -12.14 -12.78 11.99
N ASP A 336 -10.98 -13.44 11.99
CA ASP A 336 -10.03 -13.37 10.87
C ASP A 336 -10.62 -13.96 9.59
N ILE A 337 -11.41 -15.04 9.70
CA ILE A 337 -12.11 -15.65 8.55
C ILE A 337 -13.09 -14.66 7.92
N LEU A 338 -13.78 -13.84 8.73
CA LEU A 338 -14.71 -12.82 8.23
C LEU A 338 -14.03 -11.50 7.86
N LEU A 339 -12.75 -11.31 8.18
CA LEU A 339 -12.07 -10.01 8.14
C LEU A 339 -12.82 -8.93 8.94
N ALA A 340 -13.31 -9.31 10.14
CA ALA A 340 -14.08 -8.45 11.02
C ALA A 340 -13.36 -8.21 12.35
N HIS A 341 -13.61 -7.06 12.98
CA HIS A 341 -13.07 -6.77 14.31
C HIS A 341 -13.94 -7.41 15.40
N ARG A 342 -13.36 -7.68 16.58
CA ARG A 342 -14.10 -8.23 17.74
C ARG A 342 -15.25 -7.33 18.19
N SER A 343 -15.11 -6.02 18.03
CA SER A 343 -16.15 -5.04 18.35
C SER A 343 -17.16 -4.84 17.21
N ALA A 344 -17.10 -5.64 16.14
CA ALA A 344 -18.02 -5.52 15.02
C ALA A 344 -19.45 -5.77 15.49
N THR A 345 -20.34 -4.91 15.03
CA THR A 345 -21.79 -5.03 15.20
C THR A 345 -22.35 -6.20 14.39
N ASP A 346 -23.52 -6.70 14.75
CA ASP A 346 -24.17 -7.80 14.02
C ASP A 346 -24.38 -7.47 12.53
N GLU A 347 -24.68 -6.21 12.21
CA GLU A 347 -24.85 -5.76 10.84
C GLU A 347 -23.52 -5.78 10.07
N GLU A 348 -22.42 -5.37 10.70
CA GLU A 348 -21.09 -5.48 10.11
C GLU A 348 -20.68 -6.94 9.90
N LEU A 349 -20.96 -7.83 10.87
CA LEU A 349 -20.70 -9.26 10.75
C LEU A 349 -21.52 -9.91 9.63
N ARG A 350 -22.80 -9.54 9.47
CA ARG A 350 -23.63 -10.01 8.35
C ARG A 350 -23.06 -9.57 7.00
N ARG A 351 -22.63 -8.31 6.87
CA ARG A 351 -22.02 -7.78 5.64
C ARG A 351 -20.68 -8.45 5.35
N ALA A 352 -19.84 -8.61 6.36
CA ALA A 352 -18.56 -9.30 6.26
C ALA A 352 -18.73 -10.75 5.79
N SER A 353 -19.66 -11.48 6.42
CA SER A 353 -20.00 -12.85 6.02
C SER A 353 -20.54 -12.94 4.60
N ARG A 354 -21.45 -12.05 4.19
CA ARG A 354 -21.95 -12.01 2.80
C ARG A 354 -20.81 -11.79 1.81
N ARG A 355 -19.95 -10.80 2.06
CA ARG A 355 -18.77 -10.52 1.22
C ARG A 355 -17.84 -11.72 1.12
N GLN A 356 -17.55 -12.41 2.23
CA GLN A 356 -16.72 -13.62 2.19
C GLN A 356 -17.40 -14.73 1.39
N LYS A 357 -18.70 -14.98 1.55
CA LYS A 357 -19.43 -15.97 0.75
C LYS A 357 -19.40 -15.63 -0.75
N GLU A 358 -19.49 -14.36 -1.12
CA GLU A 358 -19.37 -13.91 -2.52
C GLU A 358 -17.95 -14.11 -3.07
N ILE A 359 -16.91 -13.85 -2.30
CA ILE A 359 -15.51 -14.09 -2.71
C ILE A 359 -15.23 -15.59 -2.85
N PHE A 360 -15.77 -16.42 -1.96
CA PHE A 360 -15.54 -17.87 -1.88
C PHE A 360 -16.56 -18.71 -2.64
N GLN A 361 -17.48 -18.09 -3.40
CA GLN A 361 -18.38 -18.84 -4.25
C GLN A 361 -17.62 -19.57 -5.37
N ALA A 362 -18.16 -20.71 -5.80
CA ALA A 362 -17.61 -21.45 -6.92
C ALA A 362 -17.59 -20.57 -8.19
N GLY A 363 -16.46 -20.55 -8.90
CA GLY A 363 -16.29 -19.71 -10.09
C GLY A 363 -15.92 -18.25 -9.81
N SER A 364 -15.69 -17.85 -8.55
CA SER A 364 -15.18 -16.52 -8.22
C SER A 364 -13.84 -16.23 -8.90
N LEU A 365 -13.78 -15.09 -9.60
CA LEU A 365 -12.59 -14.68 -10.37
C LEU A 365 -11.34 -14.55 -9.50
N SER A 366 -11.47 -13.97 -8.29
CA SER A 366 -10.32 -13.74 -7.39
C SER A 366 -9.68 -15.03 -6.89
N LEU A 367 -10.39 -16.17 -6.94
CA LEU A 367 -9.90 -17.47 -6.50
C LEU A 367 -9.37 -18.35 -7.63
N THR A 368 -9.40 -17.86 -8.88
CA THR A 368 -8.97 -18.62 -10.05
C THR A 368 -7.57 -19.18 -9.84
N SER A 369 -7.40 -20.50 -9.99
CA SER A 369 -6.11 -21.20 -9.83
C SER A 369 -5.47 -21.13 -8.43
N LEU A 370 -6.14 -20.60 -7.41
CA LEU A 370 -5.61 -20.56 -6.04
C LEU A 370 -5.99 -21.76 -5.18
N LEU A 371 -7.23 -22.24 -5.30
CA LEU A 371 -7.79 -23.29 -4.43
C LEU A 371 -8.29 -24.48 -5.25
N SER A 372 -8.12 -25.68 -4.70
CA SER A 372 -8.84 -26.87 -5.16
C SER A 372 -10.30 -26.81 -4.73
N GLU A 373 -11.19 -27.52 -5.42
CA GLU A 373 -12.62 -27.58 -5.03
C GLU A 373 -12.83 -28.04 -3.59
N GLU A 374 -12.06 -29.04 -3.15
CA GLU A 374 -12.14 -29.56 -1.78
C GLU A 374 -11.72 -28.50 -0.76
N ARG A 375 -10.68 -27.72 -1.05
CA ARG A 375 -10.24 -26.63 -0.18
C ARG A 375 -11.25 -25.49 -0.17
N LEU A 376 -11.85 -25.17 -1.31
CA LEU A 376 -12.92 -24.18 -1.41
C LEU A 376 -14.13 -24.55 -0.55
N ARG A 377 -14.58 -25.81 -0.62
CA ARG A 377 -15.69 -26.31 0.23
C ARG A 377 -15.36 -26.17 1.72
N ARG A 378 -14.12 -26.46 2.12
CA ARG A 378 -13.67 -26.28 3.51
C ARG A 378 -13.68 -24.82 3.94
N GLU A 379 -13.22 -23.90 3.09
CA GLU A 379 -13.24 -22.47 3.39
C GLU A 379 -14.67 -21.93 3.51
N LEU A 380 -15.57 -22.36 2.62
CA LEU A 380 -16.99 -22.02 2.72
C LEU A 380 -17.63 -22.52 4.02
N ALA A 381 -17.36 -23.77 4.41
CA ALA A 381 -17.85 -24.33 5.68
C ALA A 381 -17.35 -23.52 6.89
N ARG A 382 -16.10 -23.05 6.87
CA ARG A 382 -15.54 -22.17 7.92
C ARG A 382 -16.19 -20.79 7.94
N ILE A 383 -16.53 -20.23 6.78
CA ILE A 383 -17.26 -18.95 6.70
C ILE A 383 -18.69 -19.11 7.24
N GLU A 384 -19.33 -20.25 7.00
CA GLU A 384 -20.64 -20.58 7.56
C GLU A 384 -20.57 -20.78 9.08
N GLU A 385 -19.58 -21.52 9.57
CA GLU A 385 -19.32 -21.66 11.00
C GLU A 385 -19.09 -20.30 11.69
N ALA A 386 -18.29 -19.44 11.06
CA ALA A 386 -18.04 -18.08 11.56
C ALA A 386 -19.32 -17.23 11.58
N HIS A 387 -20.15 -17.33 10.54
CA HIS A 387 -21.44 -16.65 10.49
C HIS A 387 -22.36 -17.09 11.63
N ASP A 388 -22.54 -18.39 11.79
CA ASP A 388 -23.48 -18.97 12.75
C ASP A 388 -23.02 -18.77 14.20
N THR A 389 -21.71 -18.78 14.44
CA THR A 389 -21.14 -18.61 15.78
C THR A 389 -21.10 -17.13 16.19
N LEU A 390 -20.68 -16.23 15.31
CA LEU A 390 -20.47 -14.82 15.66
C LEU A 390 -21.77 -14.00 15.68
N LEU A 391 -22.83 -14.43 14.99
CA LEU A 391 -24.14 -13.76 15.03
C LEU A 391 -25.07 -14.25 16.14
N ASP A 392 -24.76 -15.40 16.76
CA ASP A 392 -25.47 -15.88 17.95
C ASP A 392 -24.77 -15.32 19.20
N PRO A 393 -25.42 -14.48 20.02
CA PRO A 393 -24.79 -13.85 21.19
C PRO A 393 -24.22 -14.85 22.22
N LEU A 394 -24.87 -16.00 22.40
CA LEU A 394 -24.43 -17.02 23.35
C LEU A 394 -23.21 -17.77 22.80
N ARG A 395 -23.25 -18.16 21.52
CA ARG A 395 -22.13 -18.86 20.86
C ARG A 395 -20.91 -17.96 20.71
N ARG A 396 -21.10 -16.68 20.35
CA ARG A 396 -20.03 -15.67 20.26
C ARG A 396 -19.33 -15.51 21.60
N ARG A 397 -20.09 -15.35 22.69
CA ARG A 397 -19.51 -15.22 24.03
C ARG A 397 -18.71 -16.46 24.45
N ALA A 398 -19.24 -17.65 24.19
CA ALA A 398 -18.52 -18.90 24.47
C ALA A 398 -17.22 -19.02 23.65
N TYR A 399 -17.29 -18.67 22.37
CA TYR A 399 -16.15 -18.66 21.45
C TYR A 399 -15.06 -17.66 21.85
N ASP A 400 -15.46 -16.45 22.23
CA ASP A 400 -14.55 -15.41 22.69
C ASP A 400 -13.78 -15.89 23.93
N ILE A 401 -14.49 -16.49 24.90
CA ILE A 401 -13.88 -17.06 26.13
C ILE A 401 -12.89 -18.19 25.81
N SER A 402 -13.21 -19.08 24.86
CA SER A 402 -12.39 -20.26 24.58
C SER A 402 -11.16 -19.98 23.71
N THR A 403 -11.29 -19.06 22.76
CA THR A 403 -10.28 -18.86 21.71
C THR A 403 -9.31 -17.75 22.07
N LEU A 404 -9.78 -16.78 22.83
CA LEU A 404 -9.09 -15.54 23.10
C LEU A 404 -9.21 -15.30 24.61
N PRO A 405 -8.37 -15.97 25.44
CA PRO A 405 -8.37 -15.71 26.88
C PRO A 405 -8.27 -14.19 27.08
N GLU A 406 -9.03 -13.67 28.06
CA GLU A 406 -8.84 -12.29 28.51
C GLU A 406 -7.33 -12.09 28.64
N GLU A 407 -6.78 -11.08 27.97
CA GLU A 407 -5.41 -10.66 28.28
C GLU A 407 -5.39 -10.58 29.81
N PRO A 408 -4.47 -11.29 30.51
CA PRO A 408 -4.30 -10.97 31.91
C PRO A 408 -4.12 -9.46 31.91
N GLU A 409 -4.99 -8.75 32.64
CA GLU A 409 -4.79 -7.33 32.93
C GLU A 409 -3.30 -7.21 33.12
N THR A 410 -2.61 -6.52 32.19
CA THR A 410 -1.16 -6.49 32.16
C THR A 410 -0.73 -6.31 33.59
N GLU A 411 -0.17 -7.36 34.21
CA GLU A 411 0.43 -7.27 35.51
C GLU A 411 1.60 -6.35 35.25
N VAL A 412 1.34 -5.05 35.41
CA VAL A 412 2.36 -4.04 35.58
C VAL A 412 3.16 -4.61 36.73
N THR A 413 4.29 -5.22 36.41
CA THR A 413 5.25 -5.62 37.43
C THR A 413 5.53 -4.33 38.19
N PRO A 414 5.06 -4.21 39.44
CA PRO A 414 5.12 -2.94 40.13
C PRO A 414 6.60 -2.62 40.24
N ASN A 415 7.04 -1.54 39.61
CA ASN A 415 8.38 -1.05 39.82
C ASN A 415 8.33 -0.37 41.20
N PRO A 416 8.80 -1.01 42.27
CA PRO A 416 8.50 -0.56 43.63
C PRO A 416 9.04 0.85 43.89
N ALA A 417 10.10 1.24 43.17
CA ALA A 417 10.69 2.56 43.23
C ALA A 417 9.84 3.63 42.54
N ARG A 418 9.14 3.28 41.45
CA ARG A 418 8.26 4.20 40.70
C ARG A 418 6.92 4.37 41.41
N ASP A 419 6.40 3.29 41.98
CA ASP A 419 5.15 3.29 42.73
C ASP A 419 5.28 4.01 44.08
N ALA A 420 6.42 3.86 44.78
CA ALA A 420 6.69 4.61 46.01
C ALA A 420 6.85 6.12 45.78
N ALA A 421 7.49 6.53 44.68
CA ALA A 421 7.62 7.94 44.31
C ALA A 421 6.27 8.56 43.96
N MET A 422 5.44 7.85 43.19
CA MET A 422 4.09 8.30 42.82
C MET A 422 3.15 8.34 44.03
N LEU A 423 3.29 7.40 44.99
CA LEU A 423 2.54 7.42 46.24
C LEU A 423 2.92 8.63 47.12
N ALA A 424 4.22 8.92 47.25
CA ALA A 424 4.72 10.07 47.98
C ALA A 424 4.28 11.41 47.35
N GLU A 425 4.29 11.51 46.02
CA GLU A 425 3.80 12.68 45.30
C GLU A 425 2.28 12.87 45.48
N ARG A 426 1.50 11.77 45.49
CA ARG A 426 0.06 11.82 45.75
C ARG A 426 -0.27 12.22 47.19
N ASP A 427 0.51 11.74 48.16
CA ASP A 427 0.32 12.09 49.57
C ASP A 427 0.66 13.57 49.81
N LEU A 428 1.74 14.08 49.22
CA LEU A 428 2.09 15.50 49.25
C LEU A 428 1.00 16.37 48.61
N LEU A 429 0.49 15.99 47.43
CA LEU A 429 -0.60 16.71 46.76
C LEU A 429 -1.90 16.69 47.56
N ARG A 430 -2.23 15.58 48.24
CA ARG A 430 -3.39 15.49 49.13
C ARG A 430 -3.26 16.39 50.35
N GLU A 431 -2.08 16.44 50.98
CA GLU A 431 -1.81 17.36 52.09
C GLU A 431 -1.93 18.82 51.66
N GLU A 432 -1.38 19.19 50.50
CA GLU A 432 -1.55 20.55 49.95
C GLU A 432 -3.01 20.89 49.63
N LEU A 433 -3.76 19.95 49.03
CA LEU A 433 -5.18 20.14 48.70
C LEU A 433 -6.06 20.27 49.94
N ALA A 434 -5.74 19.57 51.02
CA ALA A 434 -6.46 19.68 52.29
C ALA A 434 -6.35 21.10 52.90
N HIS A 435 -5.29 21.85 52.57
CA HIS A 435 -5.10 23.24 53.01
C HIS A 435 -5.74 24.26 52.04
N GLU A 436 -5.88 23.93 50.75
CA GLU A 436 -6.43 24.84 49.72
C GLU A 436 -7.95 24.75 49.55
N LEU A 437 -8.57 23.59 49.84
CA LEU A 437 -10.01 23.35 49.65
C LEU A 437 -10.84 23.85 50.83
N THR A 438 -11.20 25.13 50.81
CA THR A 438 -12.25 25.70 51.68
C THR A 438 -13.62 25.70 50.97
N PRO A 439 -14.76 25.80 51.69
CA PRO A 439 -16.09 25.91 51.07
C PRO A 439 -16.26 27.10 50.12
N GLN A 440 -15.34 28.07 50.14
CA GLN A 440 -15.35 29.27 49.30
C GLN A 440 -14.36 29.21 48.12
N SER A 441 -13.75 28.04 47.87
CA SER A 441 -12.71 27.88 46.84
C SER A 441 -13.21 28.23 45.44
N GLN A 442 -12.35 28.92 44.68
CA GLN A 442 -12.59 29.27 43.28
C GLN A 442 -11.91 28.25 42.37
N TYR A 443 -12.69 27.52 41.59
CA TYR A 443 -12.17 26.49 40.70
C TYR A 443 -11.65 27.09 39.40
N HIS A 444 -10.43 26.70 39.03
CA HIS A 444 -9.71 27.08 37.81
C HIS A 444 -8.93 25.86 37.30
N GLY A 445 -8.42 25.91 36.07
CA GLY A 445 -7.84 24.75 35.39
C GLY A 445 -6.76 24.04 36.20
N ALA A 446 -5.80 24.80 36.74
CA ALA A 446 -4.71 24.25 37.55
C ALA A 446 -5.20 23.53 38.81
N LEU A 447 -6.25 24.04 39.47
CA LEU A 447 -6.83 23.37 40.64
C LEU A 447 -7.54 22.06 40.26
N LEU A 448 -8.27 22.04 39.14
CA LEU A 448 -8.91 20.81 38.64
C LEU A 448 -7.88 19.75 38.28
N ARG A 449 -6.76 20.16 37.67
CA ARG A 449 -5.62 19.29 37.39
C ARG A 449 -5.02 18.70 38.67
N LYS A 450 -4.77 19.55 39.67
CA LYS A 450 -4.20 19.14 40.97
C LYS A 450 -5.11 18.12 41.68
N ILE A 451 -6.42 18.37 41.69
CA ILE A 451 -7.44 17.45 42.24
C ILE A 451 -7.40 16.11 41.50
N ARG A 452 -7.40 16.14 40.17
CA ARG A 452 -7.31 14.93 39.34
C ARG A 452 -6.04 14.12 39.64
N GLU A 453 -4.88 14.77 39.66
CA GLU A 453 -3.58 14.13 39.90
C GLU A 453 -3.47 13.54 41.32
N SER A 454 -3.99 14.23 42.35
CA SER A 454 -4.04 13.69 43.73
C SER A 454 -4.92 12.43 43.87
N GLN A 455 -5.95 12.31 43.04
CA GLN A 455 -6.79 11.12 42.96
C GLN A 455 -6.15 10.01 42.12
N GLY A 456 -5.04 10.30 41.41
CA GLY A 456 -4.35 9.35 40.53
C GLY A 456 -5.15 9.04 39.26
N ILE A 457 -5.96 9.99 38.80
CA ILE A 457 -6.81 9.84 37.62
C ILE A 457 -6.06 10.39 36.40
N GLU A 458 -5.99 9.64 35.30
CA GLU A 458 -5.46 10.15 34.05
C GLU A 458 -6.55 10.85 33.22
N LEU A 459 -6.14 11.76 32.32
CA LEU A 459 -7.09 12.41 31.41
C LEU A 459 -7.81 11.39 30.50
N GLY A 460 -7.16 10.27 30.18
CA GLY A 460 -7.76 9.17 29.41
C GLY A 460 -8.94 8.52 30.13
N ASP A 461 -8.89 8.39 31.46
CA ASP A 461 -9.96 7.81 32.27
C ASP A 461 -11.22 8.69 32.25
N ILE A 462 -11.02 10.01 32.33
CA ILE A 462 -12.11 10.98 32.22
C ILE A 462 -12.67 10.97 30.80
N ALA A 463 -11.82 10.95 29.78
CA ALA A 463 -12.24 10.99 28.38
C ALA A 463 -13.09 9.78 27.99
N SER A 464 -12.69 8.56 28.40
CA SER A 464 -13.40 7.32 28.10
C SER A 464 -14.81 7.27 28.71
N ARG A 465 -14.96 7.75 29.96
CA ARG A 465 -16.24 7.76 30.68
C ARG A 465 -17.16 8.93 30.32
N THR A 466 -16.61 10.13 30.13
CA THR A 466 -17.41 11.34 29.85
C THR A 466 -17.66 11.57 28.36
N LYS A 467 -16.93 10.86 27.48
CA LYS A 467 -16.92 11.08 26.02
C LYS A 467 -16.45 12.50 25.62
N ILE A 468 -15.78 13.21 26.52
CA ILE A 468 -15.11 14.48 26.24
C ILE A 468 -13.71 14.16 25.73
N SER A 469 -13.26 14.77 24.63
CA SER A 469 -11.93 14.51 24.10
C SER A 469 -10.83 14.94 25.09
N SER A 470 -9.73 14.19 25.17
CA SER A 470 -8.58 14.54 26.01
C SER A 470 -8.01 15.92 25.69
N ALA A 471 -8.13 16.36 24.43
CA ALA A 471 -7.75 17.72 24.02
C ALA A 471 -8.59 18.81 24.72
N HIS A 472 -9.91 18.63 24.85
CA HIS A 472 -10.76 19.59 25.56
C HIS A 472 -10.54 19.52 27.08
N LEU A 473 -10.28 18.34 27.63
CA LEU A 473 -9.95 18.21 29.06
C LEU A 473 -8.62 18.89 29.40
N GLN A 474 -7.61 18.73 28.54
CA GLN A 474 -6.33 19.43 28.66
C GLN A 474 -6.51 20.95 28.55
N ALA A 475 -7.37 21.42 27.64
CA ALA A 475 -7.69 22.85 27.50
C ALA A 475 -8.39 23.42 28.75
N LEU A 476 -9.27 22.64 29.39
CA LEU A 476 -9.89 23.02 30.67
C LEU A 476 -8.85 23.11 31.80
N GLU A 477 -7.91 22.17 31.87
CA GLU A 477 -6.88 22.18 32.92
C GLU A 477 -5.81 23.28 32.72
N ASN A 478 -5.59 23.69 31.48
CA ASN A 478 -4.62 24.74 31.15
C ASN A 478 -5.25 26.15 31.12
N ASP A 479 -6.54 26.30 31.44
CA ASP A 479 -7.31 27.55 31.22
C ASP A 479 -7.17 28.08 29.77
N ASP A 480 -6.96 27.21 28.78
CA ASP A 480 -6.88 27.58 27.36
C ASP A 480 -8.28 27.78 26.78
N PHE A 481 -8.83 28.96 27.02
CA PHE A 481 -10.19 29.31 26.61
C PHE A 481 -10.38 29.38 25.09
N SER A 482 -9.30 29.46 24.31
CA SER A 482 -9.35 29.52 22.84
C SER A 482 -9.63 28.16 22.19
N ALA A 483 -9.18 27.08 22.83
CA ALA A 483 -9.38 25.70 22.39
C ALA A 483 -10.67 25.07 22.93
N LEU A 484 -11.46 25.81 23.73
CA LEU A 484 -12.74 25.33 24.28
C LEU A 484 -13.90 25.60 23.31
N PRO A 485 -14.89 24.70 23.22
CA PRO A 485 -16.08 24.92 22.40
C PRO A 485 -16.97 26.04 22.97
N ALA A 486 -18.11 26.29 22.31
CA ALA A 486 -19.07 27.30 22.76
C ALA A 486 -19.46 27.11 24.24
N LEU A 487 -19.70 28.23 24.93
CA LEU A 487 -19.96 28.30 26.39
C LEU A 487 -20.99 27.28 26.92
N VAL A 488 -21.99 26.92 26.12
CA VAL A 488 -23.01 25.93 26.48
C VAL A 488 -22.39 24.53 26.65
N TYR A 489 -21.48 24.13 25.76
CA TYR A 489 -20.75 22.87 25.83
C TYR A 489 -19.71 22.88 26.95
N THR A 490 -18.94 23.96 27.08
CA THR A 490 -17.93 24.12 28.14
C THR A 490 -18.55 24.00 29.54
N ARG A 491 -19.75 24.56 29.75
CA ARG A 491 -20.51 24.38 31.00
C ARG A 491 -20.91 22.91 31.23
N GLY A 492 -21.29 22.21 30.17
CA GLY A 492 -21.58 20.78 30.22
C GLY A 492 -20.34 19.98 30.61
N PHE A 493 -19.19 20.27 29.98
CA PHE A 493 -17.93 19.59 30.25
C PHE A 493 -17.48 19.78 31.70
N LEU A 494 -17.50 21.02 32.20
CA LEU A 494 -17.15 21.31 33.61
C LEU A 494 -18.03 20.55 34.61
N ARG A 495 -19.32 20.35 34.30
CA ARG A 495 -20.22 19.58 35.18
C ARG A 495 -19.89 18.10 35.17
N GLU A 496 -19.59 17.52 34.02
CA GLU A 496 -19.22 16.10 33.93
C GLU A 496 -17.85 15.82 34.55
N VAL A 497 -16.87 16.73 34.35
CA VAL A 497 -15.57 16.66 35.03
C VAL A 497 -15.73 16.79 36.54
N ALA A 498 -16.55 17.73 37.03
CA ALA A 498 -16.80 17.90 38.46
C ALA A 498 -17.46 16.66 39.09
N LYS A 499 -18.46 16.06 38.42
CA LYS A 499 -19.05 14.80 38.87
C LYS A 499 -18.03 13.67 38.93
N PHE A 500 -17.15 13.58 37.93
CA PHE A 500 -16.10 12.56 37.88
C PHE A 500 -15.12 12.70 39.05
N LEU A 501 -14.73 13.93 39.37
CA LEU A 501 -13.79 14.25 40.45
C LEU A 501 -14.46 14.33 41.84
N ALA A 502 -15.75 13.97 41.94
CA ALA A 502 -16.57 14.05 43.16
C ALA A 502 -16.66 15.46 43.78
N LEU A 503 -16.66 16.50 42.94
CA LEU A 503 -16.83 17.91 43.32
C LEU A 503 -18.27 18.38 43.09
N ASP A 504 -18.67 19.50 43.71
CA ASP A 504 -19.96 20.15 43.42
C ASP A 504 -19.97 20.72 41.98
N PRO A 505 -20.79 20.15 41.05
CA PRO A 505 -20.83 20.58 39.66
C PRO A 505 -21.32 22.03 39.49
N LEU A 506 -22.14 22.53 40.39
CA LEU A 506 -22.67 23.90 40.32
C LEU A 506 -21.59 24.90 40.73
N GLN A 507 -20.85 24.63 41.81
CA GLN A 507 -19.78 25.50 42.28
C GLN A 507 -18.61 25.56 41.27
N VAL A 508 -18.17 24.41 40.77
CA VAL A 508 -17.07 24.32 39.78
C VAL A 508 -17.44 25.09 38.52
N SER A 509 -18.62 24.80 37.95
CA SER A 509 -19.07 25.49 36.74
C SER A 509 -19.31 26.99 36.94
N LYS A 510 -19.82 27.41 38.10
CA LYS A 510 -20.04 28.84 38.40
C LYS A 510 -18.73 29.61 38.50
N THR A 511 -17.77 29.12 39.26
CA THR A 511 -16.51 29.82 39.55
C THR A 511 -15.56 29.84 38.36
N TYR A 512 -15.41 28.71 37.66
CA TYR A 512 -14.58 28.62 36.46
C TYR A 512 -15.08 29.55 35.34
N LEU A 513 -16.40 29.60 35.13
CA LEU A 513 -16.98 30.40 34.04
C LEU A 513 -16.86 31.92 34.25
N VAL A 514 -16.57 32.40 35.47
CA VAL A 514 -16.27 33.83 35.69
C VAL A 514 -15.03 34.23 34.88
N ARG A 515 -13.97 33.40 34.91
CA ARG A 515 -12.72 33.65 34.18
C ARG A 515 -12.90 33.53 32.67
N TYR A 516 -13.67 32.55 32.22
CA TYR A 516 -14.01 32.39 30.80
C TYR A 516 -14.78 33.62 30.26
N ARG A 517 -15.71 34.19 31.04
CA ARG A 517 -16.45 35.39 30.65
C ARG A 517 -15.55 36.63 30.58
N ALA A 518 -14.71 36.85 31.59
CA ALA A 518 -13.75 37.95 31.59
C ALA A 518 -12.80 37.88 30.40
N TRP A 519 -12.33 36.68 30.03
CA TRP A 519 -11.52 36.48 28.82
C TRP A 519 -12.28 36.82 27.52
N ARG A 520 -13.56 36.44 27.44
CA ARG A 520 -14.40 36.77 26.28
C ARG A 520 -14.64 38.27 26.14
N GLU A 521 -14.97 38.95 27.24
CA GLU A 521 -15.16 40.41 27.27
C GLU A 521 -13.89 41.14 26.83
N ALA A 522 -12.72 40.76 27.36
CA ALA A 522 -11.44 41.34 26.97
C ALA A 522 -11.07 41.09 25.49
N ARG A 523 -11.53 39.98 24.90
CA ARG A 523 -11.30 39.64 23.48
C ARG A 523 -12.26 40.38 22.55
N ASP A 524 -13.50 40.60 22.99
CA ASP A 524 -14.51 41.35 22.24
C ASP A 524 -14.17 42.86 22.27
N ASP A 525 -13.61 43.39 23.37
CA ASP A 525 -13.12 44.78 23.48
C ASP A 525 -11.82 45.04 22.68
N ALA A 526 -10.97 44.04 22.49
CA ALA A 526 -9.76 44.14 21.66
C ALA A 526 -10.02 44.00 20.15
N GLY A 527 -11.25 43.65 19.76
CA GLY A 527 -11.67 43.43 18.38
C GLY A 527 -12.57 44.54 17.80
N ASN A 528 -12.80 45.63 18.55
CA ASN A 528 -13.63 46.78 18.14
C ASN A 528 -12.82 48.06 17.97
#